data_AF-A0A1F9MIN1-F1
#
_entry.id   AF-A0A1F9MIN1-F1
#
_cell.length_a   1.000
_cell.length_b   1.000
_cell.length_c   1.000
_cell.angle_alpha   90.00
_cell.angle_beta   90.00
_cell.angle_gamma   90.00
#
_symmetry.space_group_name_H-M   'P 1'
#
loop_
_entity.id
_entity.type
_entity.pdbx_description
1 polymer ?
#
loop_
_entity_poly.entity_id
_entity_poly.type
_entity_poly.pdbx_seq_one_letter_code
_entity_poly.pdbx_strand_id
1 'polypeptide(L)'
;MLAVGEAELRAGRPAAIFKLTVLLGMYQARRDRLIQAQQRGLSKAEVALLTSPGKLALLVTTSDCPALRQVETFETACRPWKCKGQVTCNHPEVRGCPVREAGTILRRTGVLGKLPTSAWLQLYHRRRWSTVLKEILEQETDPCRRAQLLVTYFEQLAGLGPKVSTLLVSALSTPALAPGLAPLWPDFDGHDLVVLDTHANRLLDLLRPKGSPRTARAREQWLRLQAKEIDLRCYHPNLPQYSPRLVQQALYWFGSRSNRLAHGDPCAQEPEKACSACVPTFCPFGLNPKKRLS
;
A
#
# COMPACT_ATOMS: atom_id res chain seq x y z
N MET A 1 9.85 -9.78 15.40
CA MET A 1 8.75 -10.08 14.46
C MET A 1 8.37 -8.77 13.78
N LEU A 2 8.22 -8.76 12.45
CA LEU A 2 7.77 -7.59 11.66
C LEU A 2 6.27 -7.32 11.80
N ALA A 3 5.73 -7.53 13.00
CA ALA A 3 4.30 -7.34 13.27
C ALA A 3 4.04 -5.88 13.63
N VAL A 4 2.99 -5.32 13.03
CA VAL A 4 2.39 -4.07 13.50
C VAL A 4 1.49 -4.45 14.68
N GLY A 5 1.72 -3.83 15.84
CA GLY A 5 0.88 -4.08 17.01
C GLY A 5 -0.53 -3.57 16.75
N GLU A 6 -1.53 -4.44 16.90
CA GLU A 6 -2.93 -4.13 16.62
C GLU A 6 -3.45 -2.97 17.48
N ALA A 7 -3.21 -3.01 18.79
CA ALA A 7 -3.60 -1.94 19.72
C ALA A 7 -2.93 -0.60 19.40
N GLU A 8 -1.65 -0.62 19.03
CA GLU A 8 -0.89 0.57 18.65
C GLU A 8 -1.43 1.17 17.35
N LEU A 9 -1.79 0.32 16.37
CA LEU A 9 -2.38 0.77 15.11
C LEU A 9 -3.78 1.35 15.34
N ARG A 10 -4.62 0.66 16.12
CA ARG A 10 -5.95 1.14 16.52
C ARG A 10 -5.89 2.51 17.19
N ALA A 11 -4.89 2.73 18.03
CA ALA A 11 -4.66 4.01 18.71
C ALA A 11 -3.99 5.07 17.82
N GLY A 12 -3.76 4.79 16.53
CA GLY A 12 -3.14 5.74 15.60
C GLY A 12 -1.70 6.12 15.96
N ARG A 13 -0.98 5.25 16.68
CA ARG A 13 0.35 5.57 17.20
C ARG A 13 1.33 5.75 16.03
N PRO A 14 2.13 6.84 15.99
CA PRO A 14 3.06 7.12 14.90
C PRO A 14 4.00 5.95 14.58
N ALA A 15 4.44 5.20 15.60
CA ALA A 15 5.33 4.06 15.43
C ALA A 15 4.65 2.90 14.68
N ALA A 16 3.38 2.64 14.93
CA ALA A 16 2.62 1.63 14.20
C ALA A 16 2.38 2.05 12.75
N ILE A 17 2.02 3.32 12.52
CA ILE A 17 1.83 3.88 11.18
C ILE A 17 3.15 3.79 10.39
N PHE A 18 4.27 4.22 10.98
CA PHE A 18 5.59 4.11 10.38
C PHE A 18 5.92 2.67 9.95
N LYS A 19 5.71 1.71 10.85
CA LYS A 19 5.92 0.29 10.56
C LYS A 19 5.04 -0.18 9.41
N LEU A 20 3.76 0.16 9.42
CA LEU A 20 2.83 -0.20 8.35
C LEU A 20 3.27 0.40 7.00
N THR A 21 3.63 1.68 6.98
CA THR A 21 4.16 2.37 5.79
C THR A 21 5.37 1.64 5.21
N VAL A 22 6.35 1.32 6.06
CA VAL A 22 7.56 0.59 5.64
C VAL A 22 7.19 -0.80 5.11
N LEU A 23 6.35 -1.57 5.81
CA LEU A 23 5.97 -2.92 5.41
C LEU A 23 5.22 -2.94 4.06
N LEU A 24 4.26 -2.05 3.85
CA LEU A 24 3.53 -1.94 2.59
C LEU A 24 4.46 -1.58 1.44
N GLY A 25 5.36 -0.61 1.65
CA GLY A 25 6.35 -0.23 0.65
C GLY A 25 7.38 -1.32 0.36
N MET A 26 7.81 -2.08 1.38
CA MET A 26 8.75 -3.20 1.23
C MET A 26 8.18 -4.33 0.36
N TYR A 27 6.93 -4.71 0.62
CA TYR A 27 6.30 -5.88 0.02
C TYR A 27 5.46 -5.59 -1.22
N GLN A 28 5.41 -4.33 -1.66
CA GLN A 28 4.73 -3.98 -2.91
C GLN A 28 5.24 -4.84 -4.09
N ALA A 29 4.32 -5.38 -4.90
CA ALA A 29 4.61 -6.22 -6.06
C ALA A 29 5.47 -7.47 -5.75
N ARG A 30 5.36 -8.02 -4.53
CA ARG A 30 5.93 -9.33 -4.17
C ARG A 30 4.83 -10.38 -4.05
N ARG A 31 5.21 -11.63 -4.31
CA ARG A 31 4.36 -12.80 -4.07
C ARG A 31 4.42 -13.17 -2.59
N ASP A 32 3.31 -13.61 -2.01
CA ASP A 32 3.21 -13.95 -0.58
C ASP A 32 4.26 -14.95 -0.11
N ARG A 33 4.55 -15.99 -0.91
CA ARG A 33 5.61 -16.96 -0.59
C ARG A 33 6.99 -16.29 -0.39
N LEU A 34 7.32 -15.28 -1.22
CA LEU A 34 8.56 -14.52 -1.09
C LEU A 34 8.53 -13.58 0.11
N ILE A 35 7.38 -12.96 0.39
CA ILE A 35 7.17 -12.14 1.58
C ILE A 35 7.41 -12.97 2.84
N GLN A 36 6.76 -14.12 2.97
CA GLN A 36 6.90 -15.03 4.12
C GLN A 36 8.32 -15.58 4.26
N ALA A 37 8.97 -15.96 3.16
CA ALA A 37 10.36 -16.41 3.18
C ALA A 37 11.30 -15.29 3.66
N GLN A 38 11.11 -14.06 3.16
CA GLN A 38 11.89 -12.91 3.58
C GLN A 38 11.64 -12.58 5.06
N GLN A 39 10.39 -12.53 5.51
CA GLN A 39 10.06 -12.28 6.92
C GLN A 39 10.71 -13.29 7.87
N ARG A 40 10.72 -14.58 7.50
CA ARG A 40 11.37 -15.64 8.29
C ARG A 40 12.89 -15.54 8.30
N GLY A 41 13.48 -14.99 7.25
CA GLY A 41 14.93 -14.82 7.13
C GLY A 41 15.49 -13.56 7.78
N LEU A 42 14.65 -12.65 8.29
CA LEU A 42 15.10 -11.39 8.88
C LEU A 42 15.43 -11.54 10.37
N SER A 43 16.66 -11.20 10.73
CA SER A 43 17.11 -11.12 12.11
C SER A 43 16.43 -9.96 12.87
N LYS A 44 16.44 -10.02 14.21
CA LYS A 44 15.91 -8.93 15.05
C LYS A 44 16.59 -7.58 14.75
N ALA A 45 17.90 -7.59 14.47
CA ALA A 45 18.67 -6.40 14.14
C ALA A 45 18.24 -5.77 12.80
N GLU A 46 18.06 -6.58 11.76
CA GLU A 46 17.57 -6.12 10.46
C GLU A 46 16.15 -5.56 10.54
N VAL A 47 15.28 -6.22 11.32
CA VAL A 47 13.92 -5.71 11.59
C VAL A 47 14.00 -4.35 12.29
N ALA A 48 14.84 -4.20 13.32
CA ALA A 48 14.99 -2.94 14.02
C ALA A 48 15.52 -1.83 13.10
N LEU A 49 16.49 -2.13 12.24
CA LEU A 49 17.00 -1.16 11.26
C LEU A 49 15.90 -0.66 10.33
N LEU A 50 15.06 -1.56 9.82
CA LEU A 50 13.99 -1.20 8.89
C LEU A 50 12.81 -0.49 9.55
N THR A 51 12.49 -0.84 10.80
CA THR A 51 11.16 -0.56 11.37
C THR A 51 11.16 0.17 12.71
N SER A 52 12.32 0.49 13.27
CA SER A 52 12.43 1.27 14.51
C SER A 52 12.79 2.72 14.23
N PRO A 53 11.87 3.68 14.50
CA PRO A 53 12.18 5.10 14.42
C PRO A 53 13.40 5.50 15.27
N GLY A 54 13.55 4.94 16.47
CA GLY A 54 14.69 5.25 17.36
C GLY A 54 16.02 4.74 16.81
N LYS A 55 16.04 3.55 16.20
CA LYS A 55 17.27 3.01 15.56
C LYS A 55 17.67 3.85 14.36
N LEU A 56 16.69 4.26 13.54
CA LEU A 56 16.94 5.12 12.38
C LEU A 56 17.41 6.51 12.82
N ALA A 57 16.81 7.10 13.86
CA ALA A 57 17.27 8.36 14.42
C ALA A 57 18.75 8.28 14.82
N LEU A 58 19.15 7.24 15.55
CA LEU A 58 20.55 7.02 15.91
C LEU A 58 21.43 6.90 14.66
N LEU A 59 21.09 6.02 13.71
CA LEU A 59 21.90 5.78 12.51
C LEU A 59 22.03 7.03 11.62
N VAL A 60 20.98 7.84 11.52
CA VAL A 60 21.00 9.08 10.73
C VAL A 60 21.84 10.14 11.44
N THR A 61 21.68 10.32 12.75
CA THR A 61 22.40 11.34 13.53
C THR A 61 23.88 11.06 13.68
N THR A 62 24.29 9.78 13.76
CA THR A 62 25.71 9.39 13.87
C THR A 62 26.39 9.18 12.52
N SER A 63 25.67 9.36 11.41
CA SER A 63 26.22 9.11 10.08
C SER A 63 26.92 10.36 9.53
N ASP A 64 28.15 10.19 9.05
CA ASP A 64 28.89 11.26 8.37
C ASP A 64 28.40 11.54 6.94
N CYS A 65 27.44 10.77 6.42
CA CYS A 65 26.90 10.95 5.07
C CYS A 65 26.28 12.35 4.89
N PRO A 66 26.79 13.18 3.96
CA PRO A 66 26.23 14.52 3.71
C PRO A 66 24.76 14.49 3.30
N ALA A 67 24.36 13.45 2.56
CA ALA A 67 22.99 13.28 2.10
C ALA A 67 21.98 12.99 3.22
N LEU A 68 22.43 12.67 4.44
CA LEU A 68 21.56 12.38 5.58
C LEU A 68 21.35 13.59 6.51
N ARG A 69 22.06 14.71 6.28
CA ARG A 69 22.02 15.90 7.15
C ARG A 69 20.70 16.69 7.07
N GLN A 70 20.07 16.73 5.90
CA GLN A 70 18.83 17.48 5.66
C GLN A 70 17.88 16.68 4.77
N VAL A 71 16.57 16.89 4.95
CA VAL A 71 15.52 16.13 4.26
C VAL A 71 15.50 16.43 2.76
N GLU A 72 15.66 17.71 2.39
CA GLU A 72 15.73 18.19 1.01
C GLU A 72 16.94 17.58 0.28
N THR A 73 18.10 17.58 0.96
CA THR A 73 19.33 16.97 0.44
C THR A 73 19.19 15.46 0.35
N PHE A 74 18.49 14.81 1.27
CA PHE A 74 18.27 13.36 1.22
C PHE A 74 17.49 12.94 -0.02
N GLU A 75 16.42 13.65 -0.38
CA GLU A 75 15.62 13.25 -1.52
C GLU A 75 16.33 13.42 -2.86
N THR A 76 17.19 14.43 -2.96
CA THR A 76 17.90 14.80 -4.19
C THR A 76 19.30 14.20 -4.31
N ALA A 77 20.08 14.13 -3.23
CA ALA A 77 21.47 13.69 -3.25
C ALA A 77 21.65 12.20 -2.89
N CYS A 78 20.75 11.59 -2.12
CA CYS A 78 20.84 10.17 -1.82
C CYS A 78 20.40 9.34 -3.03
N ARG A 79 21.39 8.82 -3.77
CA ARG A 79 21.22 8.00 -4.99
C ARG A 79 21.80 6.60 -4.80
N PRO A 80 21.11 5.68 -4.12
CA PRO A 80 21.55 4.30 -4.02
C PRO A 80 21.15 3.48 -5.26
N TRP A 81 22.07 2.66 -5.76
CA TRP A 81 21.82 1.72 -6.86
C TRP A 81 22.35 0.33 -6.53
N LYS A 82 21.98 -0.66 -7.33
CA LYS A 82 22.44 -2.04 -7.19
C LYS A 82 23.54 -2.33 -8.21
N CYS A 83 24.69 -2.79 -7.75
CA CYS A 83 25.81 -3.21 -8.57
C CYS A 83 26.26 -4.61 -8.14
N LYS A 84 26.30 -5.58 -9.07
CA LYS A 84 26.72 -6.97 -8.81
C LYS A 84 26.10 -7.61 -7.55
N GLY A 85 24.82 -7.35 -7.32
CA GLY A 85 24.10 -7.90 -6.16
C GLY A 85 24.17 -7.07 -4.87
N GLN A 86 25.09 -6.11 -4.79
CA GLN A 86 25.28 -5.23 -3.63
C GLN A 86 24.62 -3.86 -3.86
N VAL A 87 24.21 -3.19 -2.78
CA VAL A 87 23.70 -1.82 -2.85
C VAL A 87 24.83 -0.85 -2.55
N THR A 88 25.07 0.10 -3.46
CA THR A 88 26.10 1.14 -3.36
C THR A 88 25.52 2.52 -3.68
N CYS A 89 26.30 3.59 -3.50
CA CYS A 89 25.93 4.96 -3.83
C CYS A 89 27.18 5.80 -4.15
N ASN A 90 27.02 7.11 -4.36
CA ASN A 90 28.13 8.06 -4.60
C ASN A 90 29.05 8.27 -3.39
N HIS A 91 28.72 7.70 -2.23
CA HIS A 91 29.48 7.82 -0.99
C HIS A 91 29.81 6.42 -0.41
N PRO A 92 30.54 5.57 -1.16
CA PRO A 92 30.85 4.20 -0.73
C PRO A 92 31.70 4.15 0.56
N GLU A 93 32.47 5.20 0.85
CA GLU A 93 33.36 5.34 1.99
C GLU A 93 32.64 5.42 3.34
N VAL A 94 31.41 5.95 3.36
CA VAL A 94 30.60 6.07 4.59
C VAL A 94 30.37 4.67 5.15
N ARG A 95 30.74 4.34 6.38
CA ARG A 95 30.39 3.04 6.99
C ARG A 95 29.05 3.13 7.73
N GLY A 96 28.33 2.01 7.86
CA GLY A 96 27.10 1.98 8.64
C GLY A 96 25.90 2.71 8.03
N CYS A 97 25.88 2.94 6.71
CA CYS A 97 24.84 3.74 6.06
C CYS A 97 23.46 3.02 6.12
N PRO A 98 22.44 3.59 6.79
CA PRO A 98 21.14 2.93 6.98
C PRO A 98 20.44 2.64 5.64
N VAL A 99 20.64 3.47 4.62
CA VAL A 99 20.03 3.30 3.30
C VAL A 99 20.60 2.09 2.56
N ARG A 100 21.92 1.91 2.58
CA ARG A 100 22.56 0.80 1.88
C ARG A 100 22.33 -0.53 2.59
N GLU A 101 22.36 -0.51 3.92
CA GLU A 101 21.99 -1.67 4.74
C GLU A 101 20.54 -2.07 4.47
N ALA A 102 19.60 -1.13 4.54
CA ALA A 102 18.20 -1.38 4.20
C ALA A 102 18.07 -1.93 2.77
N GLY A 103 18.71 -1.31 1.78
CA GLY A 103 18.66 -1.78 0.39
C GLY A 103 19.17 -3.22 0.22
N THR A 104 20.22 -3.58 0.97
CA THR A 104 20.81 -4.92 0.98
C THR A 104 19.84 -5.93 1.61
N ILE A 105 19.26 -5.60 2.76
CA ILE A 105 18.24 -6.41 3.46
C ILE A 105 17.02 -6.64 2.58
N LEU A 106 16.57 -5.61 1.85
CA LEU A 106 15.39 -5.69 1.00
C LEU A 106 15.60 -6.51 -0.26
N ARG A 107 16.85 -6.65 -0.74
CA ARG A 107 17.22 -7.38 -1.96
C ARG A 107 16.42 -6.93 -3.20
N ARG A 108 16.11 -5.63 -3.29
CA ARG A 108 15.36 -5.01 -4.39
C ARG A 108 16.24 -4.06 -5.21
N THR A 109 15.71 -2.88 -5.54
CA THR A 109 16.47 -1.76 -6.07
C THR A 109 17.17 -1.06 -4.91
N GLY A 110 18.32 -0.44 -5.18
CA GLY A 110 19.00 0.39 -4.17
C GLY A 110 18.09 1.50 -3.65
N VAL A 111 17.27 2.08 -4.53
CA VAL A 111 16.30 3.16 -4.21
C VAL A 111 15.34 2.77 -3.09
N LEU A 112 14.87 1.52 -3.04
CA LEU A 112 13.94 1.11 -1.99
C LEU A 112 14.60 1.08 -0.61
N GLY A 113 15.93 1.00 -0.54
CA GLY A 113 16.68 1.17 0.71
C GLY A 113 16.47 2.56 1.34
N LYS A 114 16.05 3.57 0.57
CA LYS A 114 15.71 4.89 1.11
C LYS A 114 14.45 4.89 1.96
N LEU A 115 13.52 3.97 1.71
CA LEU A 115 12.15 4.03 2.25
C LEU A 115 12.10 4.21 3.77
N PRO A 116 12.77 3.38 4.61
CA PRO A 116 12.73 3.56 6.06
C PRO A 116 13.27 4.92 6.51
N THR A 117 14.37 5.37 5.90
CA THR A 117 15.02 6.64 6.25
C THR A 117 14.17 7.83 5.79
N SER A 118 13.62 7.79 4.58
CA SER A 118 12.69 8.81 4.04
C SER A 118 11.45 8.94 4.93
N ALA A 119 10.82 7.81 5.27
CA ALA A 119 9.65 7.79 6.14
C ALA A 119 9.97 8.36 7.53
N TRP A 120 11.15 8.06 8.09
CA TRP A 120 11.55 8.61 9.39
C TRP A 120 11.79 10.12 9.29
N LEU A 121 12.53 10.55 8.27
CA LEU A 121 12.82 11.96 8.03
C LEU A 121 11.53 12.77 7.88
N GLN A 122 10.52 12.23 7.21
CA GLN A 122 9.28 12.95 6.93
C GLN A 122 8.28 12.90 8.08
N LEU A 123 8.12 11.76 8.75
CA LEU A 123 7.11 11.55 9.80
C LEU A 123 7.57 11.94 11.22
N TYR A 124 8.88 12.06 11.44
CA TYR A 124 9.45 12.33 12.77
C TYR A 124 10.39 13.53 12.80
N HIS A 125 11.24 13.72 11.78
CA HIS A 125 12.27 14.76 11.80
C HIS A 125 11.78 16.10 11.23
N ARG A 126 11.25 16.12 10.00
CA ARG A 126 10.78 17.32 9.30
C ARG A 126 9.52 17.87 9.94
N ARG A 127 8.52 17.01 10.07
CA ARG A 127 7.20 17.31 10.64
C ARG A 127 6.81 16.12 11.48
N ARG A 128 6.34 16.37 12.70
CA ARG A 128 5.74 15.30 13.50
C ARG A 128 4.46 14.87 12.79
N TRP A 129 4.21 13.56 12.75
CA TRP A 129 2.98 13.00 12.19
C TRP A 129 1.70 13.74 12.63
N SER A 130 1.59 14.08 13.93
CA SER A 130 0.48 14.84 14.48
C SER A 130 0.32 16.24 13.87
N THR A 131 1.43 16.90 13.53
CA THR A 131 1.42 18.22 12.89
C THR A 131 0.88 18.13 11.47
N VAL A 132 1.29 17.11 10.71
CA VAL A 132 0.79 16.87 9.35
C VAL A 132 -0.72 16.65 9.35
N LEU A 133 -1.22 15.82 10.27
CA LEU A 133 -2.66 15.60 10.40
C LEU A 133 -3.41 16.90 10.74
N LYS A 134 -2.89 17.67 11.71
CA LYS A 134 -3.47 18.95 12.11
C LYS A 134 -3.53 19.95 10.95
N GLU A 135 -2.44 20.10 10.20
CA GLU A 135 -2.39 21.01 9.04
C GLU A 135 -3.43 20.64 7.98
N ILE A 136 -3.59 19.34 7.67
CA ILE A 136 -4.60 18.89 6.70
C ILE A 136 -6.02 19.15 7.22
N LEU A 137 -6.26 18.93 8.52
CA LEU A 137 -7.55 19.21 9.16
C LEU A 137 -7.92 20.69 9.11
N GLU A 138 -6.94 21.58 9.25
CA GLU A 138 -7.12 23.04 9.17
C GLU A 138 -7.32 23.54 7.74
N GLN A 139 -6.72 22.87 6.75
CA GLN A 139 -6.77 23.27 5.33
C GLN A 139 -8.03 22.82 4.60
N GLU A 140 -8.61 21.68 4.99
CA GLU A 140 -9.69 21.04 4.26
C GLU A 140 -10.79 20.60 5.22
N THR A 141 -12.04 20.78 4.84
CA THR A 141 -13.20 20.42 5.67
C THR A 141 -13.80 19.07 5.29
N ASP A 142 -13.69 18.66 4.03
CA ASP A 142 -14.22 17.39 3.53
C ASP A 142 -13.28 16.21 3.93
N PRO A 143 -13.75 15.24 4.75
CA PRO A 143 -12.97 14.05 5.12
C PRO A 143 -12.42 13.24 3.94
N CYS A 144 -13.16 13.17 2.83
CA CYS A 144 -12.71 12.46 1.63
C CYS A 144 -11.53 13.18 0.95
N ARG A 145 -11.55 14.51 0.95
CA ARG A 145 -10.47 15.35 0.42
C ARG A 145 -9.25 15.33 1.33
N ARG A 146 -9.42 15.34 2.65
CA ARG A 146 -8.33 15.13 3.61
C ARG A 146 -7.58 13.83 3.36
N ALA A 147 -8.31 12.74 3.12
CA ALA A 147 -7.69 11.46 2.79
C ALA A 147 -6.88 11.53 1.49
N GLN A 148 -7.35 12.26 0.47
CA GLN A 148 -6.61 12.46 -0.78
C GLN A 148 -5.35 13.31 -0.59
N LEU A 149 -5.43 14.40 0.19
CA LEU A 149 -4.25 15.20 0.55
C LEU A 149 -3.21 14.37 1.31
N LEU A 150 -3.68 13.48 2.19
CA LEU A 150 -2.81 12.57 2.92
C LEU A 150 -2.12 11.55 1.99
N VAL A 151 -2.81 11.08 0.93
CA VAL A 151 -2.17 10.25 -0.11
C VAL A 151 -1.03 11.01 -0.77
N THR A 152 -1.26 12.26 -1.19
CA THR A 152 -0.22 13.12 -1.79
C THR A 152 0.95 13.35 -0.85
N TYR A 153 0.71 13.48 0.45
CA TYR A 153 1.79 13.55 1.44
C TYR A 153 2.64 12.27 1.46
N PHE A 154 2.02 11.08 1.50
CA PHE A 154 2.75 9.81 1.51
C PHE A 154 3.47 9.50 0.19
N GLU A 155 3.01 10.01 -0.95
CA GLU A 155 3.71 9.91 -2.25
C GLU A 155 5.08 10.61 -2.27
N GLN A 156 5.32 11.55 -1.35
CA GLN A 156 6.62 12.21 -1.24
C GLN A 156 7.70 11.30 -0.63
N LEU A 157 7.30 10.19 -0.01
CA LEU A 157 8.23 9.26 0.61
C LEU A 157 8.93 8.40 -0.45
N ALA A 158 10.25 8.27 -0.34
CA ALA A 158 11.05 7.50 -1.29
C ALA A 158 10.57 6.04 -1.39
N GLY A 159 10.22 5.60 -2.60
CA GLY A 159 9.77 4.23 -2.87
C GLY A 159 8.26 4.00 -2.67
N LEU A 160 7.50 5.02 -2.30
CA LEU A 160 6.04 5.01 -2.29
C LEU A 160 5.51 5.74 -3.52
N GLY A 161 4.82 5.00 -4.39
CA GLY A 161 4.08 5.58 -5.51
C GLY A 161 2.58 5.68 -5.20
N PRO A 162 1.79 6.34 -6.07
CA PRO A 162 0.38 6.64 -5.82
C PRO A 162 -0.42 5.42 -5.35
N LYS A 163 -0.26 4.28 -6.01
CA LYS A 163 -0.96 3.04 -5.64
C LYS A 163 -0.72 2.62 -4.18
N VAL A 164 0.53 2.67 -3.71
CA VAL A 164 0.85 2.19 -2.35
C VAL A 164 0.47 3.24 -1.31
N SER A 165 0.60 4.53 -1.62
CA SER A 165 0.11 5.62 -0.78
C SER A 165 -1.41 5.56 -0.62
N THR A 166 -2.17 5.39 -1.71
CA THR A 166 -3.62 5.20 -1.68
C THR A 166 -4.01 3.96 -0.88
N LEU A 167 -3.27 2.85 -1.03
CA LEU A 167 -3.51 1.64 -0.25
C LEU A 167 -3.31 1.88 1.25
N LEU A 168 -2.19 2.50 1.64
CA LEU A 168 -1.88 2.84 3.01
C LEU A 168 -2.95 3.73 3.64
N VAL A 169 -3.31 4.83 2.97
CA VAL A 169 -4.32 5.75 3.52
C VAL A 169 -5.68 5.07 3.59
N SER A 170 -6.12 4.35 2.55
CA SER A 170 -7.39 3.62 2.60
C SER A 170 -7.45 2.61 3.75
N ALA A 171 -6.34 1.94 4.08
CA ALA A 171 -6.28 1.02 5.21
C ALA A 171 -6.42 1.76 6.57
N LEU A 172 -5.91 2.99 6.67
CA LEU A 172 -5.95 3.79 7.89
C LEU A 172 -7.26 4.57 8.07
N SER A 173 -8.05 4.74 7.01
CA SER A 173 -9.19 5.67 6.97
C SER A 173 -10.49 5.06 6.41
N THR A 174 -10.54 3.75 6.15
CA THR A 174 -11.76 3.05 5.70
C THR A 174 -12.14 1.94 6.68
N PRO A 175 -13.05 2.20 7.64
CA PRO A 175 -13.37 1.24 8.69
C PRO A 175 -13.92 -0.09 8.17
N ALA A 176 -14.64 -0.07 7.04
CA ALA A 176 -15.20 -1.28 6.45
C ALA A 176 -14.16 -2.24 5.84
N LEU A 177 -12.91 -1.80 5.58
CA LEU A 177 -11.84 -2.69 5.13
C LEU A 177 -11.20 -3.46 6.29
N ALA A 178 -11.11 -2.82 7.46
CA ALA A 178 -10.49 -3.38 8.65
C ALA A 178 -11.18 -2.80 9.89
N PRO A 179 -12.33 -3.37 10.31
CA PRO A 179 -13.09 -2.86 11.45
C PRO A 179 -12.24 -2.71 12.70
N GLY A 180 -12.27 -1.53 13.31
CA GLY A 180 -11.47 -1.21 14.50
C GLY A 180 -9.97 -1.00 14.26
N LEU A 181 -9.51 -0.92 13.00
CA LEU A 181 -8.11 -0.68 12.62
C LEU A 181 -7.92 0.48 11.62
N ALA A 182 -8.93 1.35 11.49
CA ALA A 182 -8.87 2.59 10.73
C ALA A 182 -8.76 3.80 11.69
N PRO A 183 -7.57 4.08 12.26
CA PRO A 183 -7.42 5.09 13.32
C PRO A 183 -7.62 6.54 12.87
N LEU A 184 -7.69 6.80 11.56
CA LEU A 184 -7.91 8.14 11.03
C LEU A 184 -9.38 8.43 10.73
N TRP A 185 -10.25 7.43 10.82
CA TRP A 185 -11.70 7.60 10.68
C TRP A 185 -12.28 8.22 11.97
N PRO A 186 -13.26 9.16 11.90
CA PRO A 186 -13.92 9.68 10.70
C PRO A 186 -13.26 10.93 10.10
N ASP A 187 -12.24 11.48 10.76
CA ASP A 187 -11.59 12.74 10.37
C ASP A 187 -11.02 12.71 8.95
N PHE A 188 -10.60 11.53 8.51
CA PHE A 188 -10.20 11.18 7.16
C PHE A 188 -11.10 10.05 6.68
N ASP A 189 -11.72 10.23 5.51
CA ASP A 189 -12.59 9.23 4.88
C ASP A 189 -11.90 8.64 3.64
N GLY A 190 -11.52 7.36 3.74
CA GLY A 190 -10.89 6.63 2.64
C GLY A 190 -11.84 5.92 1.68
N HIS A 191 -13.16 5.99 1.87
CA HIS A 191 -14.13 5.20 1.10
C HIS A 191 -14.07 5.49 -0.41
N ASP A 192 -13.62 6.68 -0.77
CA ASP A 192 -13.45 7.17 -2.14
C ASP A 192 -12.08 6.85 -2.75
N LEU A 193 -11.10 6.41 -1.96
CA LEU A 193 -9.76 6.09 -2.43
C LEU A 193 -9.77 4.77 -3.19
N VAL A 194 -9.52 4.78 -4.50
CA VAL A 194 -9.53 3.56 -5.33
C VAL A 194 -8.10 3.09 -5.57
N VAL A 195 -7.80 1.82 -5.25
CA VAL A 195 -6.47 1.24 -5.47
C VAL A 195 -6.50 0.31 -6.67
N LEU A 196 -5.96 0.76 -7.80
CA LEU A 196 -5.88 -0.05 -9.02
C LEU A 196 -4.48 -0.64 -9.21
N ASP A 197 -4.38 -1.97 -9.15
CA ASP A 197 -3.19 -2.72 -9.53
C ASP A 197 -3.35 -3.37 -10.91
N THR A 198 -2.34 -4.13 -11.35
CA THR A 198 -2.38 -4.81 -12.65
C THR A 198 -3.53 -5.82 -12.75
N HIS A 199 -3.92 -6.47 -11.66
CA HIS A 199 -5.01 -7.44 -11.66
C HIS A 199 -6.37 -6.73 -11.75
N ALA A 200 -6.60 -5.70 -10.94
CA ALA A 200 -7.78 -4.86 -11.01
C ALA A 200 -7.93 -4.22 -12.39
N ASN A 201 -6.85 -3.69 -12.97
CA ASN A 201 -6.87 -3.10 -14.31
C ASN A 201 -7.33 -4.10 -15.39
N ARG A 202 -6.85 -5.35 -15.34
CA ARG A 202 -7.28 -6.38 -16.29
C ARG A 202 -8.77 -6.72 -16.15
N LEU A 203 -9.25 -6.83 -14.92
CA LEU A 203 -10.66 -7.11 -14.68
C LEU A 203 -11.56 -5.95 -15.13
N LEU A 204 -11.16 -4.71 -14.82
CA LEU A 204 -11.87 -3.51 -15.27
C LEU A 204 -11.88 -3.41 -16.80
N ASP A 205 -10.78 -3.72 -17.47
CA ASP A 205 -10.72 -3.69 -18.94
C ASP A 205 -11.62 -4.76 -19.60
N LEU A 206 -12.00 -5.83 -18.88
CA LEU A 206 -12.99 -6.80 -19.33
C LEU A 206 -14.44 -6.35 -19.08
N LEU A 207 -14.68 -5.61 -17.99
CA LEU A 207 -16.01 -5.14 -17.60
C LEU A 207 -16.43 -3.87 -18.34
N ARG A 208 -15.47 -3.04 -18.74
CA ARG A 208 -15.72 -1.75 -19.38
C ARG A 208 -16.05 -1.92 -20.87
N PRO A 209 -16.85 -1.00 -21.46
CA PRO A 209 -17.14 -1.01 -22.89
C PRO A 209 -15.86 -1.06 -23.74
N LYS A 210 -15.89 -1.82 -24.84
CA LYS A 210 -14.77 -1.87 -25.81
C LYS A 210 -14.44 -0.46 -26.29
N GLY A 211 -13.15 -0.15 -26.44
CA GLY A 211 -12.66 1.17 -26.83
C GLY A 211 -12.53 2.19 -25.69
N SER A 212 -12.93 1.84 -24.46
CA SER A 212 -12.76 2.74 -23.30
C SER A 212 -11.29 3.12 -23.07
N PRO A 213 -10.98 4.37 -22.68
CA PRO A 213 -9.60 4.79 -22.38
C PRO A 213 -8.95 3.92 -21.30
N ARG A 214 -7.71 3.48 -21.54
CA ARG A 214 -6.95 2.59 -20.64
C ARG A 214 -6.09 3.34 -19.61
N THR A 215 -6.43 4.59 -19.30
CA THR A 215 -5.73 5.38 -18.27
C THR A 215 -6.20 4.98 -16.87
N ALA A 216 -5.38 5.20 -15.84
CA ALA A 216 -5.75 4.94 -14.45
C ALA A 216 -6.98 5.75 -14.04
N ARG A 217 -6.97 7.06 -14.33
CA ARG A 217 -8.09 7.98 -14.08
C ARG A 217 -9.41 7.51 -14.70
N ALA A 218 -9.39 7.04 -15.95
CA ALA A 218 -10.61 6.58 -16.61
C ALA A 218 -11.17 5.29 -15.99
N ARG A 219 -10.29 4.40 -15.49
CA ARG A 219 -10.70 3.20 -14.75
C ARG A 219 -11.27 3.53 -13.37
N GLU A 220 -10.63 4.44 -12.64
CA GLU A 220 -11.10 4.92 -11.34
C GLU A 220 -12.46 5.60 -11.45
N GLN A 221 -12.62 6.49 -12.43
CA GLN A 221 -13.88 7.18 -12.68
C GLN A 221 -15.00 6.20 -13.04
N TRP A 222 -14.73 5.23 -13.92
CA TRP A 222 -15.70 4.21 -14.26
C TRP A 222 -16.12 3.41 -13.01
N LEU A 223 -15.17 3.00 -12.17
CA LEU A 223 -15.47 2.25 -10.96
C LEU A 223 -16.29 3.06 -9.95
N ARG A 224 -16.00 4.36 -9.81
CA ARG A 224 -16.79 5.29 -9.01
C ARG A 224 -18.22 5.40 -9.51
N LEU A 225 -18.43 5.47 -10.83
CA LEU A 225 -19.77 5.47 -11.42
C LEU A 225 -20.50 4.15 -11.13
N GLN A 226 -19.86 3.01 -11.30
CA GLN A 226 -20.49 1.72 -10.97
C GLN A 226 -20.82 1.59 -9.49
N ALA A 227 -19.96 2.11 -8.60
CA ALA A 227 -20.21 2.08 -7.17
C ALA A 227 -21.42 2.92 -6.74
N LYS A 228 -21.84 3.93 -7.53
CA LYS A 228 -23.06 4.71 -7.26
C LYS A 228 -24.34 3.92 -7.51
N GLU A 229 -24.28 2.94 -8.42
CA GLU A 229 -25.41 2.06 -8.75
C GLU A 229 -25.61 0.92 -7.75
N ILE A 230 -24.69 0.77 -6.78
CA ILE A 230 -24.66 -0.35 -5.83
C ILE A 230 -24.85 0.22 -4.42
N ASP A 231 -26.03 0.02 -3.83
CA ASP A 231 -26.21 0.27 -2.39
C ASP A 231 -25.60 -0.89 -1.60
N LEU A 232 -24.45 -0.64 -0.96
CA LEU A 232 -23.75 -1.70 -0.23
C LEU A 232 -24.51 -2.17 1.02
N ARG A 233 -25.47 -1.38 1.53
CA ARG A 233 -26.29 -1.77 2.69
C ARG A 233 -27.20 -2.95 2.38
N CYS A 234 -27.54 -3.14 1.09
CA CYS A 234 -28.28 -4.32 0.63
C CYS A 234 -27.51 -5.63 0.85
N TYR A 235 -26.18 -5.58 0.96
CA TYR A 235 -25.34 -6.76 1.20
C TYR A 235 -24.99 -6.92 2.68
N HIS A 236 -24.81 -5.81 3.40
CA HIS A 236 -24.60 -5.85 4.84
C HIS A 236 -24.97 -4.49 5.48
N PRO A 237 -25.81 -4.45 6.53
CA PRO A 237 -26.38 -3.20 7.05
C PRO A 237 -25.34 -2.23 7.65
N ASN A 238 -24.21 -2.74 8.14
CA ASN A 238 -23.15 -1.91 8.71
C ASN A 238 -22.17 -1.33 7.66
N LEU A 239 -22.41 -1.57 6.36
CA LEU A 239 -21.62 -0.96 5.29
C LEU A 239 -22.14 0.44 4.97
N PRO A 240 -21.28 1.38 4.51
CA PRO A 240 -21.76 2.65 3.98
C PRO A 240 -22.61 2.39 2.73
N GLN A 241 -23.58 3.26 2.44
CA GLN A 241 -24.36 3.15 1.20
C GLN A 241 -23.47 3.12 -0.05
N TYR A 242 -22.44 3.96 -0.08
CA TYR A 242 -21.53 4.14 -1.22
C TYR A 242 -20.08 3.99 -0.77
N SER A 243 -19.31 3.15 -1.46
CA SER A 243 -17.85 3.09 -1.32
C SER A 243 -17.20 2.41 -2.53
N PRO A 244 -16.59 3.16 -3.46
CA PRO A 244 -15.86 2.57 -4.58
C PRO A 244 -14.63 1.78 -4.14
N ARG A 245 -14.04 2.10 -2.98
CA ARG A 245 -12.95 1.30 -2.38
C ARG A 245 -13.42 -0.12 -2.04
N LEU A 246 -14.63 -0.28 -1.50
CA LEU A 246 -15.20 -1.59 -1.18
C LEU A 246 -15.60 -2.38 -2.43
N VAL A 247 -16.21 -1.71 -3.42
CA VAL A 247 -16.50 -2.34 -4.72
C VAL A 247 -15.19 -2.81 -5.38
N GLN A 248 -14.13 -2.00 -5.34
CA GLN A 248 -12.79 -2.39 -5.78
C GLN A 248 -12.24 -3.60 -5.01
N GLN A 249 -12.46 -3.65 -3.69
CA GLN A 249 -12.03 -4.78 -2.87
C GLN A 249 -12.78 -6.07 -3.25
N ALA A 250 -14.08 -5.97 -3.50
CA ALA A 250 -14.92 -7.07 -3.96
C ALA A 250 -14.43 -7.60 -5.32
N LEU A 251 -14.08 -6.71 -6.26
CA LEU A 251 -13.48 -7.08 -7.55
C LEU A 251 -12.15 -7.83 -7.37
N TYR A 252 -11.26 -7.35 -6.49
CA TYR A 252 -10.00 -8.04 -6.19
C TYR A 252 -10.25 -9.43 -5.62
N TRP A 253 -11.19 -9.53 -4.68
CA TRP A 253 -11.56 -10.78 -4.05
C TRP A 253 -12.15 -11.77 -5.05
N PHE A 254 -13.06 -11.32 -5.90
CA PHE A 254 -13.63 -12.08 -7.02
C PHE A 254 -12.55 -12.55 -8.02
N GLY A 255 -11.55 -11.71 -8.31
CA GLY A 255 -10.48 -12.05 -9.26
C GLY A 255 -9.42 -13.03 -8.72
N SER A 256 -9.36 -13.27 -7.41
CA SER A 256 -8.27 -14.00 -6.75
C SER A 256 -8.63 -15.46 -6.46
N ARG A 257 -7.91 -16.41 -7.08
CA ARG A 257 -8.08 -17.85 -6.79
C ARG A 257 -7.85 -18.17 -5.31
N SER A 258 -6.78 -17.61 -4.74
CA SER A 258 -6.39 -17.90 -3.36
C SER A 258 -7.43 -17.41 -2.36
N ASN A 259 -8.04 -16.23 -2.59
CA ASN A 259 -9.08 -15.71 -1.71
C ASN A 259 -10.33 -16.60 -1.76
N ARG A 260 -10.70 -17.05 -2.95
CA ARG A 260 -11.82 -17.97 -3.15
C ARG A 260 -11.59 -19.35 -2.54
N LEU A 261 -10.38 -19.90 -2.66
CA LEU A 261 -10.00 -21.13 -1.98
C LEU A 261 -10.10 -20.97 -0.46
N ALA A 262 -9.62 -19.85 0.08
CA ALA A 262 -9.70 -19.56 1.51
C ALA A 262 -11.15 -19.38 2.00
N HIS A 263 -12.04 -18.88 1.14
CA HIS A 263 -13.47 -18.77 1.42
C HIS A 263 -14.24 -20.09 1.28
N GLY A 264 -13.68 -21.06 0.54
CA GLY A 264 -14.35 -22.32 0.24
C GLY A 264 -15.26 -22.28 -0.99
N ASP A 265 -15.04 -21.35 -1.93
CA ASP A 265 -15.79 -21.31 -3.19
C ASP A 265 -15.54 -22.58 -4.03
N PRO A 266 -16.58 -23.36 -4.39
CA PRO A 266 -16.42 -24.61 -5.14
C PRO A 266 -15.68 -24.44 -6.48
N CYS A 267 -15.93 -23.33 -7.19
CA CYS A 267 -15.31 -23.05 -8.50
C CYS A 267 -13.79 -22.86 -8.44
N ALA A 268 -13.21 -22.60 -7.26
CA ALA A 268 -11.77 -22.44 -7.11
C ALA A 268 -11.03 -23.78 -6.92
N GLN A 269 -11.74 -24.79 -6.41
CA GLN A 269 -11.26 -26.17 -6.24
C GLN A 269 -11.53 -27.00 -7.50
N GLU A 270 -12.75 -26.93 -8.02
CA GLU A 270 -13.23 -27.66 -9.18
C GLU A 270 -13.78 -26.66 -10.21
N PRO A 271 -12.97 -26.22 -11.20
CA PRO A 271 -13.35 -25.17 -12.16
C PRO A 271 -14.62 -25.52 -12.98
N GLU A 272 -14.92 -26.80 -13.09
CA GLU A 272 -16.09 -27.32 -13.82
C GLU A 272 -17.38 -27.23 -13.00
N LYS A 273 -17.29 -27.10 -11.67
CA LYS A 273 -18.44 -26.81 -10.82
C LYS A 273 -18.75 -25.32 -10.90
N ALA A 274 -19.79 -24.99 -11.67
CA ALA A 274 -20.33 -23.64 -11.74
C ALA A 274 -20.86 -23.21 -10.36
N CYS A 275 -20.41 -22.04 -9.88
CA CYS A 275 -21.11 -21.37 -8.80
C CYS A 275 -22.47 -20.88 -9.33
N SER A 276 -23.57 -21.33 -8.73
CA SER A 276 -24.95 -21.02 -9.15
C SER A 276 -25.25 -19.51 -9.23
N ALA A 277 -24.55 -18.69 -8.43
CA ALA A 277 -24.69 -17.23 -8.40
C ALA A 277 -23.53 -16.47 -9.08
N CYS A 278 -22.63 -17.15 -9.80
CA CYS A 278 -21.50 -16.48 -10.46
C CYS A 278 -21.86 -16.04 -11.87
N VAL A 279 -21.31 -14.91 -12.31
CA VAL A 279 -21.45 -14.43 -13.69
C VAL A 279 -20.41 -15.15 -14.57
N PRO A 280 -20.77 -16.19 -15.35
CA PRO A 280 -19.79 -17.09 -15.97
C PRO A 280 -18.88 -16.38 -16.96
N THR A 281 -19.40 -15.37 -17.67
CA THR A 281 -18.68 -14.51 -18.61
C THR A 281 -17.45 -13.84 -17.98
N PHE A 282 -17.54 -13.47 -16.69
CA PHE A 282 -16.47 -12.79 -15.97
C PHE A 282 -15.73 -13.71 -15.00
N CYS A 283 -16.25 -14.91 -14.73
CA CYS A 283 -15.65 -15.90 -13.82
C CYS A 283 -14.21 -16.21 -14.24
N PRO A 284 -13.17 -15.90 -13.45
CA PRO A 284 -11.78 -16.16 -13.86
C PRO A 284 -11.44 -17.65 -14.07
N PHE A 285 -12.34 -18.56 -13.69
CA PHE A 285 -12.21 -20.02 -13.82
C PHE A 285 -13.22 -20.64 -14.79
N GLY A 286 -14.07 -19.85 -15.44
CA GLY A 286 -15.10 -20.35 -16.35
C GLY A 286 -14.53 -21.17 -17.51
N LEU A 287 -15.33 -22.12 -17.99
CA LEU A 287 -14.99 -23.02 -19.09
C LEU A 287 -14.54 -22.20 -20.31
N ASN A 288 -13.28 -22.41 -20.72
CA ASN A 288 -12.61 -21.90 -21.93
C ASN A 288 -11.81 -20.57 -21.82
N PRO A 289 -10.53 -20.62 -21.40
CA PRO A 289 -9.59 -19.49 -21.46
C PRO A 289 -9.32 -19.00 -22.88
N LYS A 290 -9.45 -19.87 -23.90
CA LYS A 290 -9.11 -19.60 -25.31
C LYS A 290 -10.12 -18.70 -26.05
N LYS A 291 -11.33 -18.49 -25.53
CA LYS A 291 -12.37 -17.63 -26.13
C LYS A 291 -12.41 -16.19 -25.60
N ARG A 292 -11.52 -15.80 -24.68
CA ARG A 292 -11.49 -14.42 -24.14
C ARG A 292 -10.78 -13.40 -25.04
N LEU A 293 -10.21 -13.83 -26.16
CA LEU A 293 -9.44 -13.00 -27.08
C LEU A 293 -9.97 -13.01 -28.53
N SER A 294 -11.19 -13.50 -28.76
CA SER A 294 -11.92 -13.34 -30.02
C SER A 294 -12.97 -12.24 -29.90
#